data_AF-F0NGL4-F1
#
_entry.id   AF-F0NGL4-F1
#
_cell.length_a   1.000
_cell.length_b   1.000
_cell.length_c   1.000
_cell.angle_alpha   90.00
_cell.angle_beta   90.00
_cell.angle_gamma   90.00
#
_symmetry.space_group_name_H-M   'P 1'
#
loop_
_entity.id
_entity.type
_entity.pdbx_description
1 polymer ?
#
loop_
_entity_poly.entity_id
_entity_poly.type
_entity_poly.pdbx_seq_one_letter_code
_entity_poly.pdbx_strand_id
1 'polypeptide(L)'
;MTRKDKPEYKRVAITIPNTVNWRFNKVSLGVLTHKSWAEIPLKSTKQFIHCVYNGWKVSQQLRLRLVGRKVLVWLTFEKEVEVESRDGNYLSIDVNENNITVAIFEDFKLKELRRYETRLGKIVAKYSSFCNLLSVVSGNYVKKLKERAINALNIAKNTSYLNWKVFLAEQAVHLYVKVVYNELIGDKLRGHQIRGLIGQLALELEKNGFTEEVKKLKDFIVRNRDTLLLLEESYVGSRYSEEDLEEAFTNDAIKVVIELINLLEEVAKSVKLG
;
A
#
# COMPACT_ATOMS: atom_id res chain seq x y z
N MET A 1 4.63 -22.36 -38.37
CA MET A 1 4.90 -21.39 -37.27
C MET A 1 4.13 -20.11 -37.56
N THR A 2 2.94 -19.94 -36.98
CA THR A 2 2.08 -18.77 -37.21
C THR A 2 2.56 -17.62 -36.33
N ARG A 3 3.23 -16.63 -36.94
CA ARG A 3 3.56 -15.35 -36.29
C ARG A 3 2.26 -14.64 -35.90
N LYS A 4 2.08 -14.34 -34.61
CA LYS A 4 1.00 -13.45 -34.14
C LYS A 4 1.46 -12.00 -34.35
N ASP A 5 0.87 -11.33 -35.34
CA ASP A 5 1.15 -9.93 -35.74
C ASP A 5 0.67 -8.84 -34.75
N LYS A 6 0.30 -9.20 -33.51
CA LYS A 6 -0.24 -8.23 -32.54
C LYS A 6 0.58 -8.21 -31.26
N PRO A 7 0.98 -7.02 -30.75
CA PRO A 7 1.73 -6.91 -29.51
C PRO A 7 0.93 -7.49 -28.33
N GLU A 8 1.59 -8.31 -27.52
CA GLU A 8 1.02 -8.76 -26.24
C GLU A 8 1.13 -7.65 -25.20
N TYR A 9 0.01 -6.99 -24.92
CA TYR A 9 -0.08 -5.99 -23.87
C TYR A 9 -0.11 -6.66 -22.49
N LYS A 10 1.03 -6.68 -21.79
CA LYS A 10 1.14 -7.32 -20.46
C LYS A 10 0.48 -6.52 -19.32
N ARG A 11 0.26 -5.21 -19.51
CA ARG A 11 -0.43 -4.30 -18.54
C ARG A 11 -1.11 -3.18 -19.32
N VAL A 12 -2.43 -3.07 -19.19
CA VAL A 12 -3.23 -2.00 -19.81
C VAL A 12 -4.01 -1.29 -18.71
N ALA A 13 -3.85 0.02 -18.64
CA ALA A 13 -4.69 0.91 -17.85
C ALA A 13 -5.46 1.81 -18.83
N ILE A 14 -6.78 1.77 -18.76
CA ILE A 14 -7.67 2.57 -19.62
C ILE A 14 -8.26 3.65 -18.73
N THR A 15 -8.07 4.90 -19.14
CA THR A 15 -8.71 6.04 -18.49
C THR A 15 -9.75 6.59 -19.44
N ILE A 16 -11.00 6.61 -18.99
CA ILE A 16 -12.13 7.15 -19.75
C ILE A 16 -12.53 8.46 -19.07
N PRO A 17 -12.29 9.62 -19.70
CA PRO A 17 -12.38 10.92 -19.04
C PRO A 17 -13.82 11.47 -18.92
N ASN A 18 -14.80 10.85 -19.59
CA ASN A 18 -16.19 11.29 -19.58
C ASN A 18 -17.15 10.12 -19.43
N THR A 19 -18.39 10.42 -19.05
CA THR A 19 -19.47 9.43 -18.84
C THR A 19 -20.16 8.97 -20.13
N VAL A 20 -19.69 9.39 -21.31
CA VAL A 20 -20.31 9.01 -22.59
C VAL A 20 -20.03 7.53 -22.91
N ASN A 21 -18.83 7.07 -22.56
CA ASN A 21 -18.36 5.73 -22.92
C ASN A 21 -18.45 4.72 -21.77
N TRP A 22 -19.12 5.07 -20.67
CA TRP A 22 -19.36 4.17 -19.56
C TRP A 22 -20.58 4.58 -18.73
N ARG A 23 -21.20 3.61 -18.05
CA ARG A 23 -22.35 3.80 -17.16
C ARG A 23 -22.18 2.99 -15.88
N PHE A 24 -22.77 3.48 -14.79
CA PHE A 24 -22.69 2.84 -13.48
C PHE A 24 -24.09 2.73 -12.87
N ASN A 25 -24.48 1.53 -12.44
CA ASN A 25 -25.81 1.25 -11.87
C ASN A 25 -25.76 0.67 -10.45
N LYS A 26 -24.66 0.90 -9.72
CA LYS A 26 -24.39 0.41 -8.35
C LYS A 26 -24.11 -1.10 -8.22
N VAL A 27 -24.46 -1.90 -9.23
CA VAL A 27 -24.25 -3.37 -9.24
C VAL A 27 -23.22 -3.77 -10.30
N SER A 28 -23.23 -3.07 -11.42
CA SER A 28 -22.32 -3.25 -12.53
C SER A 28 -21.84 -1.91 -13.10
N LEU A 29 -20.76 -2.02 -13.85
CA LEU A 29 -20.18 -0.95 -14.64
C LEU A 29 -20.26 -1.36 -16.11
N GLY A 30 -21.06 -0.64 -16.90
CA GLY A 30 -21.12 -0.81 -18.34
C GLY A 30 -20.03 0.04 -19.02
N VAL A 31 -19.24 -0.54 -19.90
CA VAL A 31 -18.23 0.17 -20.70
C VAL A 31 -18.54 -0.02 -22.18
N LEU A 32 -18.59 1.06 -22.95
CA LEU A 32 -18.86 1.00 -24.38
C LEU A 32 -17.62 0.52 -25.12
N THR A 33 -17.75 -0.61 -25.82
CA THR A 33 -16.71 -1.12 -26.73
C THR A 33 -17.13 -0.90 -28.18
N HIS A 34 -16.18 -1.08 -29.11
CA HIS A 34 -16.44 -0.99 -30.55
C HIS A 34 -17.52 -1.95 -31.09
N LYS A 35 -17.92 -2.98 -30.32
CA LYS A 35 -18.97 -3.93 -30.70
C LYS A 35 -20.26 -3.74 -29.92
N SER A 36 -20.15 -3.60 -28.60
CA SER A 36 -21.30 -3.52 -27.70
C SER A 36 -20.91 -2.98 -26.32
N TRP A 37 -21.91 -2.76 -25.48
CA TRP A 37 -21.69 -2.56 -24.05
C TRP A 37 -21.13 -3.83 -23.41
N ALA A 38 -20.05 -3.69 -22.65
CA ALA A 38 -19.50 -4.73 -21.80
C ALA A 38 -19.86 -4.43 -20.34
N GLU A 39 -20.62 -5.32 -19.71
CA GLU A 39 -21.01 -5.18 -18.31
C GLU A 39 -19.98 -5.86 -17.40
N ILE A 40 -19.44 -5.10 -16.46
CA ILE A 40 -18.47 -5.56 -15.46
C ILE A 40 -19.18 -5.58 -14.11
N PRO A 41 -19.50 -6.76 -13.54
CA PRO A 41 -20.11 -6.84 -12.22
C PRO A 41 -19.13 -6.34 -11.16
N LEU A 42 -19.62 -5.53 -10.22
CA LEU A 42 -18.81 -4.96 -9.15
C LEU A 42 -18.95 -5.82 -7.89
N LYS A 43 -17.81 -6.10 -7.24
CA LYS A 43 -17.81 -6.73 -5.92
C LYS A 43 -18.02 -5.66 -4.85
N SER A 44 -19.09 -5.80 -4.07
CA SER A 44 -19.42 -4.86 -3.00
C SER A 44 -18.42 -4.93 -1.86
N THR A 45 -17.91 -3.77 -1.43
CA THR A 45 -17.10 -3.61 -0.22
C THR A 45 -17.83 -2.68 0.76
N LYS A 46 -17.48 -2.72 2.05
CA LYS A 46 -18.08 -1.80 3.05
C LYS A 46 -17.92 -0.32 2.67
N GLN A 47 -16.74 0.04 2.15
CA GLN A 47 -16.45 1.40 1.66
C GLN A 47 -17.30 1.75 0.43
N PHE A 48 -17.45 0.82 -0.52
CA PHE A 48 -18.31 1.02 -1.69
C PHE A 48 -19.76 1.28 -1.29
N ILE A 49 -20.31 0.48 -0.37
CA ILE A 49 -21.68 0.67 0.15
C ILE A 49 -21.79 2.04 0.83
N HIS A 50 -20.84 2.42 1.68
CA HIS A 50 -20.85 3.72 2.33
C HIS A 50 -20.91 4.88 1.33
N CYS A 51 -20.07 4.87 0.28
CA CYS A 51 -20.09 5.92 -0.73
C CYS A 51 -21.40 5.92 -1.53
N VAL A 52 -21.87 4.76 -1.99
CA VAL A 52 -23.06 4.63 -2.84
C VAL A 52 -24.36 5.08 -2.14
N TYR A 53 -24.45 4.92 -0.82
CA TYR A 53 -25.68 5.20 -0.07
C TYR A 53 -25.64 6.48 0.79
N ASN A 54 -24.48 7.13 1.01
CA ASN A 54 -24.37 8.35 1.83
C ASN A 54 -24.31 9.68 1.04
N GLY A 55 -25.01 9.72 -0.09
CA GLY A 55 -25.16 10.94 -0.89
C GLY A 55 -23.92 11.34 -1.70
N TRP A 56 -23.00 10.41 -1.95
CA TRP A 56 -21.88 10.65 -2.85
C TRP A 56 -22.29 10.37 -4.30
N LYS A 57 -21.83 11.19 -5.23
CA LYS A 57 -21.98 11.00 -6.68
C LYS A 57 -20.68 10.46 -7.25
N VAL A 58 -20.74 9.62 -8.27
CA VAL A 58 -19.54 9.15 -8.96
C VAL A 58 -19.04 10.29 -9.87
N SER A 59 -17.74 10.55 -9.85
CA SER A 59 -17.12 11.55 -10.71
C SER A 59 -17.09 11.09 -12.18
N GLN A 60 -16.76 12.01 -13.09
CA GLN A 60 -16.81 11.74 -14.53
C GLN A 60 -15.71 10.79 -15.02
N GLN A 61 -14.67 10.58 -14.21
CA GLN A 61 -13.50 9.80 -14.59
C GLN A 61 -13.64 8.34 -14.15
N LEU A 62 -13.51 7.43 -15.11
CA LEU A 62 -13.37 6.00 -14.86
C LEU A 62 -11.94 5.55 -15.18
N ARG A 63 -11.32 4.81 -14.27
CA ARG A 63 -10.05 4.12 -14.56
C ARG A 63 -10.22 2.62 -14.40
N LEU A 64 -9.79 1.89 -15.41
CA LEU A 64 -9.83 0.44 -15.47
C LEU A 64 -8.43 -0.10 -15.59
N ARG A 65 -8.12 -1.16 -14.86
CA ARG A 65 -6.87 -1.89 -15.01
C ARG A 65 -7.13 -3.38 -15.13
N LEU A 66 -6.65 -3.96 -16.21
CA LEU A 66 -6.67 -5.40 -16.42
C LEU A 66 -5.59 -6.06 -15.56
N VAL A 67 -5.99 -7.03 -14.75
CA VAL A 67 -5.11 -7.86 -13.91
C VAL A 67 -5.52 -9.33 -14.09
N GLY A 68 -4.83 -10.01 -15.02
CA GLY A 68 -5.19 -11.38 -15.39
C GLY A 68 -6.59 -11.47 -16.01
N ARG A 69 -7.48 -12.28 -15.41
CA ARG A 69 -8.90 -12.39 -15.81
C ARG A 69 -9.82 -11.41 -15.08
N LYS A 70 -9.28 -10.58 -14.18
CA LYS A 70 -10.03 -9.60 -13.38
C LYS A 70 -9.79 -8.18 -13.91
N VAL A 71 -10.77 -7.31 -13.68
CA VAL A 71 -10.64 -5.88 -13.95
C VAL A 71 -10.72 -5.15 -12.61
N LEU A 72 -9.68 -4.39 -12.28
CA LEU A 72 -9.72 -3.43 -11.18
C LEU A 72 -10.41 -2.17 -11.68
N VAL A 73 -11.47 -1.79 -10.97
CA VAL A 73 -12.27 -0.60 -11.25
C VAL A 73 -11.96 0.45 -10.19
N TRP A 74 -11.51 1.62 -10.61
CA TRP A 74 -11.39 2.78 -9.74
C TRP A 74 -12.50 3.77 -10.07
N LEU A 75 -13.44 3.91 -9.12
CA LEU A 75 -14.48 4.93 -9.10
C LEU A 75 -14.10 5.99 -8.09
N THR A 76 -14.05 7.24 -8.54
CA THR A 76 -13.92 8.38 -7.64
C THR A 76 -15.33 8.84 -7.26
N PHE A 77 -15.55 9.10 -5.98
CA PHE A 77 -16.81 9.59 -5.44
C PHE A 77 -16.61 11.02 -4.93
N GLU A 78 -17.55 11.90 -5.26
CA GLU A 78 -17.55 13.32 -4.91
C GLU A 78 -18.88 13.65 -4.21
N LYS A 79 -18.81 14.49 -3.18
CA LYS A 79 -19.99 14.95 -2.43
C LYS A 79 -19.87 16.45 -2.22
N GLU A 80 -20.82 17.19 -2.77
CA GLU A 80 -21.00 18.59 -2.42
C GLU A 80 -21.64 18.67 -1.04
N VAL A 81 -21.05 19.50 -0.18
CA VAL A 81 -21.56 19.78 1.16
C VAL A 81 -21.79 21.27 1.22
N GLU A 82 -23.05 21.68 1.18
CA GLU A 82 -23.41 23.05 1.49
C GLU A 82 -23.13 23.29 2.97
N VAL A 83 -22.20 24.20 3.24
CA VAL A 83 -21.94 24.67 4.59
C VAL A 83 -22.85 25.89 4.78
N GLU A 84 -23.96 25.71 5.49
CA GLU A 84 -24.76 26.85 5.96
C GLU A 84 -23.94 27.64 6.98
N SER A 85 -23.33 28.73 6.52
CA SER A 85 -22.74 29.75 7.38
C SER A 85 -23.87 30.49 8.10
N ARG A 86 -24.04 30.25 9.40
CA ARG A 86 -24.92 31.08 10.26
C ARG A 86 -24.32 32.48 10.38
N ASP A 87 -25.10 33.55 10.16
CA ASP A 87 -24.63 34.93 10.39
C ASP A 87 -23.95 35.07 11.77
N GLY A 88 -22.73 35.61 11.78
CA GLY A 88 -21.92 35.74 12.99
C GLY A 88 -20.45 36.03 12.71
N ASN A 89 -19.68 36.29 13.76
CA ASN A 89 -18.23 36.45 13.64
C ASN A 89 -17.58 35.09 13.39
N TYR A 90 -16.75 34.99 12.35
CA TYR A 90 -16.06 33.75 12.01
C TYR A 90 -14.59 33.82 12.41
N LEU A 91 -14.10 32.72 12.96
CA LEU A 91 -12.69 32.50 13.25
C LEU A 91 -12.16 31.40 12.33
N SER A 92 -11.51 31.78 11.23
CA SER A 92 -10.79 30.83 10.39
C SER A 92 -9.40 30.60 10.97
N ILE A 93 -9.04 29.34 11.18
CA ILE A 93 -7.74 28.96 11.73
C ILE A 93 -7.04 28.04 10.73
N ASP A 94 -5.94 28.51 10.17
CA ASP A 94 -5.04 27.72 9.35
C ASP A 94 -3.80 27.35 10.18
N VAL A 95 -3.44 26.07 10.18
CA VAL A 95 -2.33 25.54 10.97
C VAL A 95 -1.26 25.00 10.02
N ASN A 96 -0.09 25.62 10.05
CA ASN A 96 1.10 25.21 9.32
C ASN A 96 2.21 24.83 10.33
N GLU A 97 3.22 24.09 9.88
CA GLU A 97 4.28 23.48 10.72
C GLU A 97 4.92 24.46 11.71
N ASN A 98 5.06 25.74 11.34
CA ASN A 98 5.67 26.75 12.19
C ASN A 98 4.78 27.94 12.53
N ASN A 99 3.50 27.91 12.16
CA ASN A 99 2.59 29.01 12.52
C ASN A 99 1.12 28.61 12.51
N ILE A 100 0.36 29.27 13.36
CA ILE A 100 -1.10 29.27 13.32
C ILE A 100 -1.54 30.64 12.82
N THR A 101 -2.27 30.67 11.73
CA THR A 101 -2.89 31.88 11.20
C THR A 101 -4.36 31.88 11.62
N VAL A 102 -4.78 32.96 12.26
CA VAL A 102 -6.13 33.17 12.75
C VAL A 102 -6.70 34.39 12.02
N ALA A 103 -7.73 34.19 11.21
CA ALA A 103 -8.46 35.25 10.54
C ALA A 103 -9.82 35.43 11.22
N ILE A 104 -10.07 36.65 11.71
CA ILE A 104 -11.31 37.08 12.35
C ILE A 104 -12.11 37.86 11.31
N PHE A 105 -13.32 37.40 11.04
CA PHE A 105 -14.26 38.05 10.16
C PHE A 105 -15.43 38.62 10.97
N GLU A 106 -15.84 39.84 10.64
CA GLU A 106 -17.11 40.46 11.09
C GLU A 106 -17.89 40.86 9.83
N ASP A 107 -19.18 40.54 9.78
CA ASP A 107 -20.05 40.81 8.62
C ASP A 107 -19.45 40.36 7.27
N PHE A 108 -18.84 39.17 7.26
CA PHE A 108 -18.12 38.61 6.10
C PHE A 108 -16.94 39.45 5.57
N LYS A 109 -16.49 40.45 6.32
CA LYS A 109 -15.29 41.23 6.04
C LYS A 109 -14.16 40.81 6.97
N LEU A 110 -12.97 40.60 6.40
CA LEU A 110 -11.78 40.32 7.20
C LEU A 110 -11.47 41.54 8.06
N LYS A 111 -11.65 41.39 9.38
CA LYS A 111 -11.35 42.43 10.35
C LYS A 111 -9.92 42.37 10.83
N GLU A 112 -9.45 41.16 11.14
CA GLU A 112 -8.15 40.97 11.74
C GLU A 112 -7.53 39.66 11.28
N LEU A 113 -6.22 39.69 11.03
CA LEU A 113 -5.43 38.51 10.72
C LEU A 113 -4.24 38.46 11.68
N ARG A 114 -4.23 37.45 12.54
CA ARG A 114 -3.13 37.19 13.48
C ARG A 114 -2.35 35.98 13.04
N ARG A 115 -1.03 36.08 13.07
CA ARG A 115 -0.14 34.94 12.86
C ARG A 115 0.64 34.69 14.13
N TYR A 116 0.46 33.51 14.69
CA TYR A 116 1.21 33.04 15.85
C TYR A 116 2.31 32.12 15.34
N GLU A 117 3.57 32.48 15.56
CA GLU A 117 4.68 31.57 15.29
C GLU A 117 4.66 30.44 16.31
N THR A 118 4.40 29.23 15.85
CA THR A 118 4.42 28.05 16.69
C THR A 118 5.67 27.28 16.34
N ARG A 119 6.64 27.16 17.25
CA ARG A 119 7.87 26.35 17.03
C ARG A 119 7.59 24.83 16.99
N LEU A 120 6.38 24.41 16.63
CA LEU A 120 5.95 23.03 16.54
C LEU A 120 6.80 22.25 15.54
N GLY A 121 7.26 22.87 14.44
CA GLY A 121 8.21 22.25 13.53
C GLY A 121 9.51 21.83 14.21
N LYS A 122 9.98 22.58 15.23
CA LYS A 122 11.13 22.14 16.07
C LYS A 122 10.76 20.97 16.96
N ILE A 123 9.53 20.87 17.45
CA ILE A 123 9.06 19.72 18.26
C ILE A 123 8.93 18.48 17.38
N VAL A 124 8.37 18.61 16.17
CA VAL A 124 8.23 17.53 15.19
C VAL A 124 9.60 17.08 14.68
N ALA A 125 10.49 18.01 14.36
CA ALA A 125 11.88 17.71 14.01
C ALA A 125 12.62 17.03 15.17
N LYS A 126 12.48 17.53 16.40
CA LYS A 126 13.10 16.93 17.59
C LYS A 126 12.49 15.57 17.93
N TYR A 127 11.20 15.35 17.69
CA TYR A 127 10.54 14.04 17.82
C TYR A 127 10.99 13.06 16.73
N SER A 128 11.17 13.52 15.49
CA SER A 128 11.75 12.74 14.40
C SER A 128 13.21 12.40 14.68
N SER A 129 14.01 13.36 15.14
CA SER A 129 15.39 13.14 15.59
C SER A 129 15.46 12.24 16.81
N PHE A 130 14.50 12.31 17.75
CA PHE A 130 14.38 11.40 18.89
C PHE A 130 13.98 9.98 18.43
N CYS A 131 13.10 9.86 17.44
CA CYS A 131 12.80 8.59 16.78
C CYS A 131 14.01 8.01 16.06
N ASN A 132 14.87 8.86 15.49
CA ASN A 132 16.14 8.47 14.88
C ASN A 132 17.22 8.17 15.93
N LEU A 133 17.21 8.85 17.08
CA LEU A 133 18.12 8.57 18.19
C LEU A 133 17.75 7.23 18.85
N LEU A 134 16.45 6.92 18.97
CA LEU A 134 15.94 5.60 19.33
C LEU A 134 16.33 4.53 18.31
N SER A 135 16.49 4.89 17.03
CA SER A 135 17.07 3.99 16.02
C SER A 135 18.59 4.00 15.99
N VAL A 136 19.29 4.82 16.80
CA VAL A 136 20.74 4.71 17.10
C VAL A 136 20.96 3.90 18.40
N VAL A 137 19.95 3.81 19.28
CA VAL A 137 19.74 2.70 20.24
C VAL A 137 19.34 1.38 19.51
N SER A 138 19.56 1.36 18.19
CA SER A 138 19.15 0.46 17.10
C SER A 138 19.08 -1.02 17.41
N GLY A 139 20.03 -1.54 18.18
CA GLY A 139 20.16 -2.98 18.42
C GLY A 139 18.90 -3.60 19.03
N ASN A 140 18.27 -2.93 19.98
CA ASN A 140 17.10 -3.47 20.67
C ASN A 140 15.81 -3.45 19.82
N TYR A 141 15.62 -2.43 18.98
CA TYR A 141 14.44 -2.34 18.11
C TYR A 141 14.52 -3.37 16.98
N VAL A 142 15.66 -3.42 16.28
CA VAL A 142 15.94 -4.38 15.22
C VAL A 142 15.85 -5.80 15.77
N LYS A 143 16.47 -6.09 16.92
CA LYS A 143 16.40 -7.39 17.60
C LYS A 143 14.96 -7.80 17.90
N LYS A 144 14.15 -6.92 18.49
CA LYS A 144 12.73 -7.20 18.78
C LYS A 144 11.91 -7.46 17.53
N LEU A 145 12.12 -6.71 16.44
CA LEU A 145 11.42 -6.94 15.18
C LEU A 145 11.82 -8.26 14.54
N LYS A 146 13.11 -8.60 14.61
CA LYS A 146 13.64 -9.88 14.11
C LYS A 146 13.05 -11.06 14.89
N GLU A 147 13.04 -10.97 16.21
CA GLU A 147 12.39 -11.96 17.10
C GLU A 147 10.91 -12.13 16.74
N ARG A 148 10.17 -11.02 16.53
CA ARG A 148 8.75 -11.07 16.12
C ARG A 148 8.55 -11.74 14.77
N ALA A 149 9.40 -11.43 13.78
CA ALA A 149 9.33 -12.04 12.45
C ALA A 149 9.54 -13.56 12.53
N ILE A 150 10.56 -14.00 13.28
CA ILE A 150 10.87 -15.43 13.48
C ILE A 150 9.74 -16.12 14.24
N ASN A 151 9.22 -15.51 15.30
CA ASN A 151 8.11 -16.07 16.06
C ASN A 151 6.84 -16.19 15.21
N ALA A 152 6.52 -15.17 14.40
CA ALA A 152 5.38 -15.23 13.48
C ALA A 152 5.52 -16.40 12.49
N LEU A 153 6.71 -16.59 11.91
CA LEU A 153 6.97 -17.73 11.02
C LEU A 153 6.87 -19.08 11.74
N ASN A 154 7.36 -19.18 12.97
CA ASN A 154 7.26 -20.41 13.76
C ASN A 154 5.81 -20.76 14.09
N ILE A 155 5.00 -19.76 14.47
CA ILE A 155 3.56 -19.96 14.69
C ILE A 155 2.88 -20.35 13.37
N ALA A 156 3.24 -19.72 12.25
CA ALA A 156 2.73 -20.07 10.93
C ALA A 156 3.00 -21.54 10.58
N LYS A 157 4.22 -22.04 10.81
CA LYS A 157 4.58 -23.44 10.54
C LYS A 157 3.77 -24.44 11.36
N ASN A 158 3.49 -24.10 12.62
CA ASN A 158 2.88 -25.02 13.58
C ASN A 158 1.34 -24.94 13.64
N THR A 159 0.73 -23.92 13.04
CA THR A 159 -0.73 -23.80 13.03
C THR A 159 -1.37 -24.74 12.02
N SER A 160 -2.51 -25.33 12.37
CA SER A 160 -3.34 -26.13 11.46
C SER A 160 -4.27 -25.29 10.59
N TYR A 161 -4.54 -24.04 10.98
CA TYR A 161 -5.45 -23.15 10.24
C TYR A 161 -4.75 -22.51 9.04
N LEU A 162 -5.12 -22.94 7.82
CA LEU A 162 -4.45 -22.56 6.57
C LEU A 162 -4.46 -21.04 6.32
N ASN A 163 -5.59 -20.37 6.55
CA ASN A 163 -5.71 -18.91 6.38
C ASN A 163 -4.78 -18.15 7.34
N TRP A 164 -4.70 -18.59 8.60
CA TRP A 164 -3.79 -18.02 9.60
C TRP A 164 -2.32 -18.33 9.30
N LYS A 165 -2.03 -19.50 8.75
CA LYS A 165 -0.68 -19.90 8.32
C LYS A 165 -0.14 -18.93 7.28
N VAL A 166 -0.90 -18.64 6.22
CA VAL A 166 -0.47 -17.70 5.17
C VAL A 166 -0.39 -16.26 5.69
N PHE A 167 -1.36 -15.83 6.51
CA PHE A 167 -1.34 -14.49 7.11
C PHE A 167 -0.09 -14.27 7.98
N LEU A 168 0.21 -15.19 8.90
CA LEU A 168 1.38 -15.07 9.77
C LEU A 168 2.69 -15.14 8.99
N ALA A 169 2.74 -15.93 7.91
CA ALA A 169 3.89 -16.00 7.02
C ALA A 169 4.14 -14.69 6.26
N GLU A 170 3.07 -14.03 5.78
CA GLU A 170 3.16 -12.70 5.17
C GLU A 170 3.66 -11.66 6.19
N GLN A 171 3.10 -11.63 7.40
CA GLN A 171 3.55 -10.73 8.46
C GLN A 171 5.01 -10.97 8.85
N ALA A 172 5.46 -12.23 8.86
CA ALA A 172 6.85 -12.58 9.14
C ALA A 172 7.80 -11.95 8.12
N VAL A 173 7.54 -12.12 6.81
CA VAL A 173 8.35 -11.50 5.75
C VAL A 173 8.29 -9.99 5.83
N HIS A 174 7.11 -9.42 6.07
CA HIS A 174 6.94 -7.97 6.13
C HIS A 174 7.87 -7.33 7.17
N LEU A 175 7.92 -7.93 8.36
CA LEU A 175 8.81 -7.51 9.43
C LEU A 175 10.28 -7.78 9.08
N TYR A 176 10.59 -8.92 8.46
CA TYR A 176 11.97 -9.29 8.15
C TYR A 176 12.62 -8.37 7.11
N VAL A 177 11.89 -7.97 6.06
CA VAL A 177 12.39 -7.00 5.06
C VAL A 177 12.67 -5.64 5.72
N LYS A 178 11.78 -5.19 6.62
CA LYS A 178 11.96 -3.94 7.37
C LYS A 178 13.17 -3.99 8.30
N VAL A 179 13.41 -5.14 8.93
CA VAL A 179 14.61 -5.40 9.75
C VAL A 179 15.87 -5.24 8.90
N VAL A 180 15.96 -5.95 7.78
CA VAL A 180 17.15 -5.88 6.91
C VAL A 180 17.36 -4.48 6.36
N TYR A 181 16.31 -3.80 5.92
CA TYR A 181 16.43 -2.42 5.49
C TYR A 181 16.95 -1.50 6.60
N ASN A 182 16.41 -1.61 7.81
CA ASN A 182 16.87 -0.80 8.93
C ASN A 182 18.32 -1.13 9.32
N GLU A 183 18.71 -2.40 9.28
CA GLU A 183 20.08 -2.84 9.56
C GLU A 183 21.11 -2.32 8.57
N LEU A 184 20.76 -2.27 7.27
CA LEU A 184 21.69 -1.91 6.21
C LEU A 184 21.69 -0.41 5.92
N ILE A 185 20.53 0.24 5.96
CA ILE A 185 20.35 1.63 5.54
C ILE A 185 20.23 2.59 6.73
N GLY A 186 19.85 2.10 7.92
CA GLY A 186 19.67 2.93 9.11
C GLY A 186 18.37 3.73 9.15
N ASP A 187 17.44 3.49 8.22
CA ASP A 187 16.16 4.20 8.11
C ASP A 187 14.95 3.24 8.24
N LYS A 188 13.75 3.80 8.42
CA LYS A 188 12.50 3.05 8.56
C LYS A 188 11.79 2.91 7.21
N LEU A 189 11.69 1.67 6.77
CA LEU A 189 11.00 1.34 5.52
C LEU A 189 9.48 1.50 5.64
N ARG A 190 8.89 2.28 4.72
CA ARG A 190 7.44 2.53 4.65
C ARG A 190 6.77 1.66 3.58
N GLY A 191 5.53 1.26 3.85
CA GLY A 191 4.72 0.45 2.94
C GLY A 191 4.35 -0.93 3.49
N HIS A 192 3.44 -1.59 2.77
CA HIS A 192 2.80 -2.84 3.23
C HIS A 192 2.93 -3.99 2.22
N GLN A 193 3.24 -3.72 0.95
CA GLN A 193 3.38 -4.77 -0.06
C GLN A 193 4.79 -5.34 -0.04
N ILE A 194 4.94 -6.66 0.12
CA ILE A 194 6.22 -7.37 0.18
C ILE A 194 7.12 -7.00 -1.00
N ARG A 195 6.60 -7.11 -2.24
CA ARG A 195 7.34 -6.80 -3.47
C ARG A 195 7.77 -5.33 -3.52
N GLY A 196 6.92 -4.43 -3.04
CA GLY A 196 7.23 -3.00 -2.96
C GLY A 196 8.36 -2.70 -1.96
N LEU A 197 8.41 -3.43 -0.85
CA LEU A 197 9.45 -3.27 0.17
C LEU A 197 10.78 -3.85 -0.28
N ILE A 198 10.76 -5.02 -0.91
CA ILE A 198 11.98 -5.58 -1.53
C ILE A 198 12.47 -4.66 -2.65
N GLY A 199 11.55 -4.07 -3.44
CA GLY A 199 11.91 -3.11 -4.47
C GLY A 199 12.59 -1.85 -3.92
N GLN A 200 12.08 -1.31 -2.80
CA GLN A 200 12.72 -0.18 -2.11
C GLN A 200 14.10 -0.56 -1.53
N LEU A 201 14.23 -1.74 -0.92
CA LEU A 201 15.52 -2.26 -0.46
C LEU A 201 16.51 -2.41 -1.62
N ALA A 202 16.08 -3.02 -2.72
CA ALA A 202 16.91 -3.19 -3.91
C ALA A 202 17.34 -1.85 -4.52
N LEU A 203 16.46 -0.84 -4.52
CA LEU A 203 16.80 0.50 -4.99
C LEU A 203 17.91 1.13 -4.14
N GLU A 204 17.83 1.03 -2.82
CA GLU A 204 18.88 1.55 -1.94
C GLU A 204 20.19 0.76 -2.07
N LEU A 205 20.14 -0.56 -2.21
CA LEU A 205 21.33 -1.38 -2.45
C LEU A 205 22.00 -1.03 -3.79
N GLU A 206 21.22 -0.78 -4.84
CA GLU A 206 21.70 -0.39 -6.17
C GLU A 206 22.42 0.96 -6.12
N LYS A 207 21.88 1.94 -5.38
CA LYS A 207 22.54 3.25 -5.14
C LYS A 207 23.89 3.12 -4.43
N ASN A 208 24.05 2.09 -3.60
CA ASN A 208 25.27 1.82 -2.84
C ASN A 208 26.22 0.81 -3.52
N GLY A 209 25.94 0.42 -4.78
CA GLY A 209 26.86 -0.41 -5.59
C GLY A 209 26.70 -1.93 -5.44
N PHE A 210 25.73 -2.42 -4.64
CA PHE A 210 25.50 -3.85 -4.39
C PHE A 210 24.67 -4.51 -5.51
N THR A 211 25.21 -4.50 -6.72
CA THR A 211 24.50 -4.92 -7.95
C THR A 211 24.17 -6.41 -7.99
N GLU A 212 25.02 -7.27 -7.42
CA GLU A 212 24.79 -8.73 -7.36
C GLU A 212 23.66 -9.09 -6.39
N GLU A 213 23.61 -8.47 -5.22
CA GLU A 213 22.53 -8.62 -4.24
C GLU A 213 21.20 -8.15 -4.83
N VAL A 214 21.22 -7.01 -5.52
CA VAL A 214 20.05 -6.46 -6.22
C VAL A 214 19.54 -7.42 -7.27
N LYS A 215 20.43 -8.05 -8.05
CA LYS A 215 20.07 -9.06 -9.04
C LYS A 215 19.40 -10.26 -8.38
N LYS A 216 19.98 -10.81 -7.30
CA LYS A 216 19.37 -11.92 -6.53
C LYS A 216 17.96 -11.58 -6.04
N LEU A 217 17.74 -10.38 -5.49
CA LEU A 217 16.42 -9.92 -5.04
C LEU A 217 15.43 -9.77 -6.19
N LYS A 218 15.84 -9.17 -7.31
CA LYS A 218 15.00 -9.00 -8.51
C LYS A 218 14.62 -10.37 -9.10
N ASP A 219 15.58 -11.29 -9.22
CA ASP A 219 15.35 -12.65 -9.73
C ASP A 219 14.41 -13.45 -8.82
N PHE A 220 14.53 -13.29 -7.50
CA PHE A 220 13.62 -13.89 -6.53
C PHE A 220 12.17 -13.42 -6.73
N ILE A 221 11.97 -12.10 -6.88
CA ILE A 221 10.62 -11.54 -7.12
C ILE A 221 10.03 -12.09 -8.42
N VAL A 222 10.82 -12.17 -9.48
CA VAL A 222 10.35 -12.66 -10.79
C VAL A 222 9.96 -14.13 -10.71
N ARG A 223 10.80 -14.97 -10.11
CA ARG A 223 10.58 -16.41 -9.96
C ARG A 223 9.36 -16.75 -9.10
N ASN A 224 9.11 -15.97 -8.03
CA ASN A 224 8.06 -16.25 -7.04
C ASN A 224 6.87 -15.29 -7.14
N ARG A 225 6.68 -14.63 -8.29
CA ARG A 225 5.74 -13.51 -8.46
C ARG A 225 4.31 -13.81 -8.03
N ASP A 226 3.81 -14.99 -8.39
CA ASP A 226 2.41 -15.38 -8.16
C ASP A 226 2.19 -15.70 -6.68
N THR A 227 3.11 -16.43 -6.05
CA THR A 227 3.07 -16.71 -4.61
C THR A 227 3.22 -15.44 -3.77
N LEU A 228 4.08 -14.50 -4.19
CA LEU A 228 4.23 -13.20 -3.52
C LEU A 228 2.98 -12.33 -3.67
N LEU A 229 2.30 -12.37 -4.83
CA LEU A 229 1.02 -11.70 -5.02
C LEU A 229 -0.05 -12.30 -4.10
N LEU A 230 -0.11 -13.64 -4.02
CA LEU A 230 -1.05 -14.34 -3.15
C LEU A 230 -0.81 -13.99 -1.67
N LEU A 231 0.45 -13.98 -1.21
CA LEU A 231 0.81 -13.56 0.14
C LEU A 231 0.32 -12.13 0.42
N GLU A 232 0.53 -11.19 -0.49
CA GLU A 232 0.06 -9.80 -0.33
C GLU A 232 -1.48 -9.68 -0.32
N GLU A 233 -2.18 -10.49 -1.12
CA GLU A 233 -3.66 -10.51 -1.15
C GLU A 233 -4.25 -11.18 0.10
N SER A 234 -3.52 -12.13 0.70
CA SER A 234 -3.93 -12.89 1.89
C SER A 234 -4.14 -11.99 3.12
N TYR A 235 -3.48 -10.82 3.20
CA TYR A 235 -3.71 -9.83 4.25
C TYR A 235 -5.19 -9.42 4.37
N VAL A 236 -5.89 -9.38 3.23
CA VAL A 236 -7.33 -9.08 3.16
C VAL A 236 -8.14 -10.37 2.99
N GLY A 237 -7.67 -11.30 2.16
CA GLY A 237 -8.35 -12.56 1.85
C GLY A 237 -8.51 -13.47 3.07
N SER A 238 -7.43 -13.75 3.79
CA SER A 238 -7.43 -14.72 4.92
C SER A 238 -8.27 -14.29 6.12
N ARG A 239 -8.65 -13.01 6.21
CA ARG A 239 -9.43 -12.47 7.34
C ARG A 239 -10.87 -12.15 6.99
N TYR A 240 -11.17 -11.94 5.72
CA TYR A 240 -12.46 -11.39 5.28
C TYR A 240 -13.08 -12.12 4.08
N SER A 241 -12.44 -13.16 3.55
CA SER A 241 -13.00 -14.00 2.48
C SER A 241 -13.78 -15.18 3.07
N GLU A 242 -14.83 -15.62 2.37
CA GLU A 242 -15.64 -16.78 2.73
C GLU A 242 -15.04 -18.11 2.24
N GLU A 243 -14.01 -18.05 1.38
CA GLU A 243 -13.32 -19.20 0.79
C GLU A 243 -12.05 -19.55 1.57
N ASP A 244 -11.90 -20.83 1.92
CA ASP A 244 -10.69 -21.37 2.54
C ASP A 244 -9.58 -21.62 1.50
N LEU A 245 -8.33 -21.38 1.91
CA LEU A 245 -7.16 -21.66 1.06
C LEU A 245 -6.89 -23.16 0.95
N GLU A 246 -6.46 -23.61 -0.23
CA GLU A 246 -6.00 -24.99 -0.41
C GLU A 246 -4.64 -25.21 0.28
N GLU A 247 -4.41 -26.43 0.74
CA GLU A 247 -3.21 -26.82 1.46
C GLU A 247 -1.94 -26.71 0.59
N ALA A 248 -2.03 -27.07 -0.69
CA ALA A 248 -0.91 -26.97 -1.63
C ALA A 248 -0.40 -25.52 -1.77
N PHE A 249 -1.31 -24.56 -1.97
CA PHE A 249 -0.95 -23.13 -2.06
C PHE A 249 -0.35 -22.61 -0.75
N THR A 250 -0.87 -23.08 0.38
CA THR A 250 -0.39 -22.69 1.69
C THR A 250 1.06 -23.16 1.92
N ASN A 251 1.37 -24.39 1.54
CA ASN A 251 2.72 -24.96 1.65
C ASN A 251 3.73 -24.23 0.74
N ASP A 252 3.33 -23.91 -0.49
CA ASP A 252 4.16 -23.11 -1.40
C ASP A 252 4.43 -21.70 -0.86
N ALA A 253 3.42 -21.06 -0.27
CA ALA A 253 3.57 -19.76 0.37
C ALA A 253 4.58 -19.80 1.52
N ILE A 254 4.48 -20.79 2.41
CA ILE A 254 5.44 -20.97 3.51
C ILE A 254 6.85 -21.21 2.99
N LYS A 255 7.00 -22.05 1.96
CA LYS A 255 8.30 -22.32 1.34
C LYS A 255 8.94 -21.05 0.78
N VAL A 256 8.19 -20.26 0.00
CA VAL A 256 8.66 -18.99 -0.57
C VAL A 256 9.04 -18.00 0.53
N VAL A 257 8.28 -17.92 1.63
CA VAL A 257 8.60 -17.07 2.79
C VAL A 257 9.94 -17.47 3.41
N ILE A 258 10.18 -18.77 3.61
CA ILE A 258 11.44 -19.28 4.15
C ILE A 258 12.61 -18.95 3.21
N GLU A 259 12.46 -19.22 1.92
CA GLU A 259 13.50 -18.91 0.92
C GLU A 259 13.82 -17.41 0.89
N LEU A 260 12.81 -16.55 0.99
CA LEU A 260 12.99 -15.10 1.00
C LEU A 260 13.74 -14.63 2.26
N ILE A 261 13.38 -15.13 3.44
CA ILE A 261 14.08 -14.78 4.68
C ILE A 261 15.55 -15.21 4.62
N ASN A 262 15.83 -16.41 4.11
CA ASN A 262 17.21 -16.88 3.94
C ASN A 262 18.00 -16.01 2.95
N LEU A 263 17.38 -15.62 1.83
CA LEU A 263 17.99 -14.71 0.86
C LEU A 263 18.27 -13.34 1.49
N LEU A 264 17.33 -12.79 2.28
CA LEU A 264 17.51 -11.53 2.97
C LEU A 264 18.65 -11.59 4.01
N GLU A 265 18.82 -12.72 4.70
CA GLU A 265 19.97 -12.95 5.58
C GLU A 265 21.30 -13.01 4.82
N GLU A 266 21.33 -13.69 3.68
CA GLU A 266 22.50 -13.78 2.82
C GLU A 266 22.90 -12.39 2.33
N VAL A 267 21.95 -11.61 1.80
CA VAL A 267 22.15 -10.22 1.37
C VAL A 267 22.66 -9.37 2.52
N ALA A 268 22.03 -9.46 3.70
CA ALA A 268 22.44 -8.68 4.86
C ALA A 268 23.86 -9.02 5.35
N LYS A 269 24.28 -10.29 5.25
CA LYS A 269 25.66 -10.70 5.57
C LYS A 269 26.65 -10.21 4.52
N SER A 270 26.33 -10.37 3.24
CA SER A 270 27.18 -9.94 2.12
C SER A 270 27.49 -8.44 2.20
N VAL A 271 26.44 -7.61 2.37
CA VAL A 271 26.56 -6.15 2.45
C VAL A 271 27.33 -5.67 3.69
N LYS A 272 27.33 -6.43 4.79
CA LYS A 272 28.09 -6.09 6.01
C LYS A 272 29.55 -6.53 5.96
N LEU A 273 29.90 -7.48 5.09
CA LEU A 273 31.24 -8.07 4.97
C LEU A 273 32.02 -7.54 3.76
N GLY A 274 31.32 -7.04 2.74
CA GLY A 274 31.88 -6.32 1.59
C GLY A 274 32.04 -4.83 1.86
#